data_AF-A0A2T0VFQ4-F1
#
_entry.id   AF-A0A2T0VFQ4-F1
#
_cell.length_a   1.000
_cell.length_b   1.000
_cell.length_c   1.000
_cell.angle_alpha   90.00
_cell.angle_beta   90.00
_cell.angle_gamma   90.00
#
_symmetry.space_group_name_H-M   'P 1'
#
loop_
_entity.id
_entity.type
_entity.pdbx_description
1 polymer ?
#
loop_
_entity_poly.entity_id
_entity_poly.type
_entity_poly.pdbx_seq_one_letter_code
_entity_poly.pdbx_strand_id
1 'polypeptide(L)' 'MAITSIDIDRDLLRDAKELLDAPSNKEAVRRALQYTITMQRQRLALERIAHREFDSEQVNAPQVDYPH' A
#
# COMPACT_ATOMS: atom_id res chain seq x y z
N MET A 1 -12.37 -2.87 21.70
CA MET A 1 -11.83 -1.81 20.82
C MET A 1 -11.44 -0.64 21.69
N ALA A 2 -10.19 -0.18 21.64
CA ALA A 2 -9.80 1.06 22.31
C ALA A 2 -10.34 2.26 21.51
N ILE A 3 -10.95 3.22 22.21
CA ILE A 3 -11.41 4.47 21.60
C ILE A 3 -10.34 5.51 21.92
N THR A 4 -9.74 6.05 20.87
CA THR A 4 -8.73 7.12 20.97
C THR A 4 -9.37 8.41 20.49
N SER A 5 -9.25 9.48 21.27
CA SER A 5 -9.64 10.83 20.86
C SER A 5 -8.46 11.49 20.16
N ILE A 6 -8.70 12.05 18.98
CA ILE A 6 -7.71 12.76 18.17
C ILE A 6 -8.37 13.98 17.57
N ASP A 7 -7.70 15.13 17.67
CA ASP A 7 -8.13 16.34 17.00
C ASP A 7 -7.77 16.26 15.52
N ILE A 8 -8.77 16.41 14.66
CA ILE A 8 -8.64 16.38 13.21
C ILE A 8 -9.35 17.61 12.66
N ASP A 9 -8.71 18.28 11.70
CA ASP A 9 -9.32 19.37 10.96
C ASP A 9 -10.65 18.91 10.30
N ARG A 10 -11.70 19.71 10.47
CA ARG A 10 -13.05 19.34 10.04
C ARG A 10 -13.18 19.33 8.52
N ASP A 11 -12.47 20.23 7.83
CA ASP A 11 -12.47 20.29 6.37
C ASP A 11 -11.70 19.10 5.80
N LEU A 12 -10.53 18.77 6.36
CA LEU A 12 -9.79 17.56 5.99
C LEU A 12 -10.63 16.29 6.15
N LEU A 13 -11.38 16.20 7.25
CA LEU A 13 -12.23 15.04 7.53
C LEU A 13 -13.43 14.96 6.58
N ARG A 14 -13.97 16.11 6.14
CA ARG A 14 -15.02 16.16 5.12
C ARG A 14 -14.47 15.67 3.78
N ASP A 15 -13.34 16.19 3.35
CA ASP A 15 -12.72 15.81 2.08
C ASP A 15 -12.37 14.31 2.06
N ALA A 16 -11.83 13.79 3.16
CA ALA A 16 -11.54 12.36 3.29
C ALA A 16 -12.82 11.49 3.23
N LYS A 17 -13.94 11.97 3.76
CA LYS A 17 -15.22 11.25 3.67
C LYS A 17 -15.74 11.18 2.25
N GLU A 18 -15.69 12.28 1.52
CA GLU A 18 -16.15 12.36 0.13
C GLU A 18 -15.28 11.49 -0.77
N LEU A 19 -13.95 11.63 -0.65
CA LEU A 19 -13.00 10.90 -1.49
C LEU A 19 -13.02 9.39 -1.25
N LEU A 20 -13.26 8.96 0.00
CA LEU A 20 -13.28 7.55 0.38
C LEU A 20 -14.68 6.95 0.43
N ASP A 21 -15.71 7.70 0.03
CA ASP A 21 -17.13 7.33 0.13
C ASP A 21 -17.49 6.70 1.48
N ALA A 22 -17.13 7.41 2.55
CA ALA A 22 -17.23 6.89 3.91
C ALA A 22 -18.50 7.38 4.63
N PRO A 23 -19.33 6.46 5.17
CA PRO A 23 -20.61 6.83 5.81
C PRO A 23 -20.44 7.54 7.16
N SER A 24 -19.25 7.50 7.77
CA SER A 24 -18.98 8.16 9.06
C SER A 24 -17.54 8.64 9.17
N ASN A 25 -17.29 9.58 10.08
CA ASN A 25 -15.95 10.09 10.37
C ASN A 25 -15.00 8.97 10.81
N LYS A 26 -15.48 8.09 11.69
CA LYS A 26 -14.72 6.91 12.15
C LYS A 26 -14.33 6.00 10.99
N GLU A 27 -15.26 5.77 10.07
CA GLU A 27 -15.04 4.93 8.91
C GLU A 27 -14.08 5.59 7.90
N ALA A 28 -14.16 6.90 7.72
CA ALA A 28 -13.23 7.66 6.88
C ALA A 28 -11.80 7.56 7.41
N VAL A 29 -11.59 7.79 8.71
CA VAL A 29 -10.26 7.66 9.34
C VAL A 29 -9.75 6.22 9.23
N ARG A 30 -10.61 5.22 9.45
CA ARG A 30 -10.23 3.81 9.29
C ARG A 30 -9.75 3.50 7.86
N ARG A 31 -10.51 3.93 6.85
CA ARG A 31 -10.16 3.74 5.43
C ARG A 31 -8.87 4.48 5.07
N ALA A 32 -8.72 5.72 5.51
CA ALA A 32 -7.53 6.54 5.25
C ALA A 32 -6.26 5.90 5.84
N LEU A 33 -6.31 5.44 7.09
CA LEU A 33 -5.18 4.75 7.72
C LEU A 33 -4.83 3.45 6.99
N GLN A 34 -5.84 2.67 6.62
CA GLN A 34 -5.63 1.40 5.91
C GLN A 34 -5.04 1.62 4.51
N TYR A 35 -5.51 2.65 3.80
CA TYR A 35 -4.96 3.07 2.51
C TYR A 35 -3.49 3.49 2.67
N THR A 36 -3.17 4.34 3.64
CA THR A 36 -1.80 4.82 3.90
C THR A 36 -0.84 3.67 4.18
N ILE A 37 -1.23 2.72 5.03
CA ILE A 37 -0.42 1.52 5.32
C ILE A 37 -0.18 0.70 4.06
N THR A 38 -1.22 0.55 3.23
CA THR A 38 -1.14 -0.24 1.99
C THR A 38 -0.18 0.40 0.99
N MET A 39 -0.32 1.70 0.75
CA MET A 39 0.58 2.46 -0.13
C MET A 39 2.03 2.37 0.36
N GLN A 40 2.26 2.50 1.67
CA GLN A 40 3.61 2.41 2.20
C GLN A 40 4.22 1.02 2.05
N ARG A 41 3.43 -0.05 2.26
CA ARG A 41 3.89 -1.43 2.02
C ARG A 41 4.23 -1.68 0.55
N GLN A 42 3.41 -1.17 -0.36
CA GLN A 42 3.65 -1.28 -1.80
C GLN A 42 4.93 -0.55 -2.19
N ARG A 43 5.13 0.68 -1.71
CA ARG A 43 6.37 1.43 -1.93
C ARG A 43 7.60 0.67 -1.47
N LEU A 44 7.59 0.14 -0.25
CA LEU A 44 8.71 -0.65 0.28
C LEU A 44 8.96 -1.93 -0.53
N ALA A 45 7.89 -2.58 -1.03
CA ALA A 45 8.04 -3.75 -1.90
C ALA A 45 8.69 -3.38 -3.24
N LEU A 46 8.30 -2.26 -3.84
CA LEU A 46 8.90 -1.73 -5.06
C LEU A 46 10.37 -1.36 -4.85
N GLU A 47 10.71 -0.71 -3.73
CA GLU A 47 12.09 -0.40 -3.38
C GLU A 47 12.95 -1.67 -3.28
N ARG A 48 12.43 -2.76 -2.68
CA ARG A 48 13.15 -4.06 -2.66
C ARG A 48 13.33 -4.68 -4.03
N ILE A 49 12.35 -4.56 -4.92
CA ILE A 49 12.45 -5.07 -6.29
C ILE A 49 13.49 -4.25 -7.07
N ALA A 50 13.47 -2.93 -6.93
CA ALA A 50 14.41 -2.03 -7.61
C ALA A 50 15.86 -2.20 -7.14
N HIS A 51 16.08 -2.51 -5.86
CA HIS A 51 17.41 -2.79 -5.31
C HIS A 51 17.85 -4.25 -5.47
N ARG A 52 17.06 -5.07 -6.15
CA ARG A 52 17.47 -6.44 -6.47
C ARG A 52 18.45 -6.38 -7.64
N GLU A 53 19.73 -6.36 -7.34
CA GLU A 53 20.76 -6.67 -8.34
C GLU A 53 20.60 -8.14 -8.73
N PHE A 54 20.28 -8.39 -10.00
CA PHE A 54 20.31 -9.74 -10.55
C PHE A 54 21.77 -10.13 -10.71
N ASP A 55 22.18 -11.20 -10.04
CA ASP A 55 23.52 -11.75 -10.26
C ASP A 55 23.64 -12.24 -11.70
N SER A 56 24.81 -12.09 -12.29
CA SER A 56 25.16 -12.49 -13.66
C SER A 56 24.91 -13.98 -13.95
N GLU A 57 24.82 -14.81 -12.91
CA GLU A 57 24.42 -16.22 -13.01
C GLU A 57 22.90 -16.43 -13.26
N GLN A 58 22.05 -15.45 -12.93
CA GLN A 58 20.59 -15.53 -13.11
C GLN A 58 20.10 -15.13 -14.51
N VAL A 59 20.95 -14.44 -15.28
CA VAL A 59 20.65 -14.01 -16.66
C VAL A 59 21.01 -15.08 -17.70
N ASN A 60 21.81 -16.09 -17.32
CA ASN A 60 22.17 -17.26 -18.13
C ASN A 60 21.47 -18.53 -17.62
N ALA A 61 20.15 -18.49 -17.43
CA ALA A 61 19.39 -19.70 -17.17
C ALA A 61 19.41 -20.60 -18.44
N PRO A 62 19.80 -21.89 -18.35
CA PRO A 62 19.79 -22.79 -19.49
C PRO A 62 18.37 -22.97 -20.02
N GLN A 63 18.21 -22.88 -21.34
CA GLN A 63 16.93 -23.03 -22.02
C GLN A 63 16.39 -24.44 -21.79
N VAL A 64 15.22 -24.55 -21.16
CA VAL A 64 14.54 -25.84 -20.95
C VAL A 64 13.82 -26.20 -22.25
N ASP A 65 14.31 -27.23 -22.92
CA ASP A 65 13.66 -27.77 -24.11
C ASP A 65 12.61 -28.80 -23.69
N TYR A 66 11.35 -28.54 -24.02
CA TYR A 66 10.25 -29.44 -23.70
C TYR A 66 10.09 -30.45 -24.84
N PRO A 67 10.16 -31.77 -24.57
CA PRO A 67 9.95 -32.77 -25.60
C PRO A 67 8.49 -32.71 -26.07
N HIS A 68 8.31 -32.56 -27.39
CA HIS A 68 7.05 -32.68 -28.10
C HIS A 68 6.62 -34.15 -28.27
#